data_AF-A0A920M1H3-F1
#
_entry.id   AF-A0A920M1H3-F1
#
_cell.length_a   1.000
_cell.length_b   1.000
_cell.length_c   1.000
_cell.angle_alpha   90.00
_cell.angle_beta   90.00
_cell.angle_gamma   90.00
#
_symmetry.space_group_name_H-M   'P 1'
#
loop_
_entity.id
_entity.type
_entity.pdbx_description
1 polymer ?
#
loop_
_entity_poly.entity_id
_entity_poly.type
_entity_poly.pdbx_seq_one_letter_code
_entity_poly.pdbx_strand_id
1 'polypeptide(L)'
;MSEFIHQFKKKKIEHFDIVATSAFRDTKNSEETRRLVENEIEHPIRIISGLEEAKLIQLHPDFGNNDDGMYVDVGGGSTEFLLFKNNRLVIKSFQLGAVRNMLRKDKANEWNKLEQWLLTTPKKKNLVGIGGNIRSFLSSIDAKTTVKNEFISAKDKLNKLTYEEKINTYGFSKDRADVIDYALSIYEFILNRTDIKKIKSN
;
A
#
# COMPACT_ATOMS: atom_id res chain seq x y z
N MET A 1 8.59 13.16 -13.86
CA MET A 1 9.16 13.76 -12.62
C MET A 1 9.48 15.23 -12.79
N SER A 2 10.01 15.65 -13.94
CA SER A 2 10.32 17.04 -14.29
C SER A 2 9.12 18.00 -14.13
N GLU A 3 7.90 17.54 -14.41
CA GLU A 3 6.67 18.29 -14.12
C GLU A 3 6.46 18.58 -12.62
N PHE A 4 6.72 17.61 -11.73
CA PHE A 4 6.60 17.81 -10.29
C PHE A 4 7.64 18.81 -9.78
N ILE A 5 8.88 18.75 -10.27
CA ILE A 5 9.91 19.75 -9.95
C ILE A 5 9.47 21.15 -10.36
N HIS A 6 8.89 21.29 -11.56
CA HIS A 6 8.35 22.56 -12.01
C HIS A 6 7.22 23.06 -11.09
N GLN A 7 6.32 22.18 -10.66
CA GLN A 7 5.26 22.53 -9.70
C GLN A 7 5.81 22.94 -8.33
N PHE A 8 6.85 22.27 -7.83
CA PHE A 8 7.52 22.63 -6.58
C PHE A 8 8.15 24.01 -6.65
N LYS A 9 8.86 24.32 -7.76
CA LYS A 9 9.40 25.65 -8.03
C LYS A 9 8.29 26.72 -8.05
N LYS A 10 7.19 26.47 -8.76
CA LYS A 10 6.04 27.39 -8.83
C LYS A 10 5.40 27.65 -7.46
N LYS A 11 5.33 26.62 -6.61
CA LYS A 11 4.77 26.71 -5.25
C LYS A 11 5.78 27.23 -4.21
N LYS A 12 7.01 27.59 -4.62
CA LYS A 12 8.10 28.00 -3.73
C LYS A 12 8.38 26.95 -2.63
N ILE A 13 8.30 25.67 -3.00
CA ILE A 13 8.72 24.57 -2.12
C ILE A 13 10.24 24.48 -2.21
N GLU A 14 10.91 24.89 -1.15
CA GLU A 14 12.38 24.92 -1.07
C GLU A 14 12.99 23.59 -0.61
N HIS A 15 12.22 22.77 0.10
CA HIS A 15 12.69 21.54 0.71
C HIS A 15 11.78 20.37 0.33
N PHE A 16 12.34 19.38 -0.36
CA PHE A 16 11.64 18.15 -0.71
C PHE A 16 12.64 16.98 -0.83
N ASP A 17 12.17 15.79 -0.49
CA ASP A 17 12.89 14.54 -0.72
C ASP A 17 12.19 13.75 -1.80
N ILE A 18 12.96 13.15 -2.72
CA ILE A 18 12.44 12.16 -3.68
C ILE A 18 12.90 10.79 -3.22
N VAL A 19 11.93 9.92 -2.94
CA VAL A 19 12.19 8.54 -2.51
C VAL A 19 11.77 7.55 -3.59
N ALA A 20 12.54 6.49 -3.74
CA ALA A 20 12.23 5.35 -4.59
C ALA A 20 12.13 4.07 -3.75
N THR A 21 11.13 3.23 -4.04
CA THR A 21 10.75 2.11 -3.19
C THR A 21 10.99 0.76 -3.87
N SER A 22 10.07 -0.21 -3.72
CA SER A 22 10.26 -1.61 -4.09
C SER A 22 10.75 -1.82 -5.52
N ALA A 23 10.26 -1.02 -6.47
CA ALA A 23 10.65 -1.15 -7.88
C ALA A 23 12.14 -0.85 -8.10
N PHE A 24 12.68 0.20 -7.47
CA PHE A 24 14.12 0.51 -7.55
C PHE A 24 14.97 -0.41 -6.68
N ARG A 25 14.47 -0.85 -5.52
CA ARG A 25 15.18 -1.83 -4.67
C ARG A 25 15.47 -3.14 -5.40
N ASP A 26 14.50 -3.63 -6.17
CA ASP A 26 14.54 -4.99 -6.74
C ASP A 26 15.25 -5.07 -8.10
N THR A 27 15.47 -3.95 -8.76
CA THR A 27 15.95 -3.93 -10.13
C THR A 27 17.48 -3.94 -10.19
N LYS A 28 18.07 -4.80 -11.02
CA LYS A 28 19.53 -4.95 -11.16
C LYS A 28 20.24 -3.70 -11.71
N ASN A 29 19.56 -2.91 -12.53
CA ASN A 29 20.08 -1.66 -13.11
C ASN A 29 19.54 -0.41 -12.38
N SER A 30 19.19 -0.54 -11.10
CA SER A 30 18.60 0.53 -10.31
C SER A 30 19.50 1.75 -10.19
N GLU A 31 20.81 1.56 -10.01
CA GLU A 31 21.79 2.67 -9.94
C GLU A 31 21.91 3.43 -11.26
N GLU A 32 21.95 2.72 -12.39
CA GLU A 32 22.02 3.34 -13.72
C GLU A 32 20.74 4.13 -14.00
N THR A 33 19.58 3.50 -13.79
CA THR A 33 18.27 4.15 -13.96
C THR A 33 18.13 5.35 -13.02
N ARG A 34 18.58 5.23 -11.77
CA ARG A 34 18.56 6.33 -10.80
C ARG A 34 19.37 7.50 -11.30
N ARG A 35 20.62 7.28 -11.74
CA ARG A 35 21.49 8.35 -12.25
C ARG A 35 20.90 9.07 -13.45
N LEU A 36 20.28 8.33 -14.37
CA LEU A 36 19.61 8.94 -15.53
C LEU A 36 18.51 9.90 -15.10
N VAL A 37 17.67 9.48 -14.14
CA VAL A 37 16.59 10.32 -13.62
C VAL A 37 17.14 11.49 -12.80
N GLU A 38 18.10 11.25 -11.91
CA GLU A 38 18.74 12.29 -11.07
C GLU A 38 19.35 13.41 -11.93
N ASN A 39 19.98 13.06 -13.05
CA ASN A 39 20.54 14.02 -14.00
C ASN A 39 19.45 14.82 -14.73
N GLU A 40 18.30 14.21 -15.06
CA GLU A 40 17.20 14.91 -15.73
C GLU A 40 16.52 15.92 -14.80
N ILE A 41 16.37 15.57 -13.52
CA ILE A 41 15.62 16.39 -12.56
C ILE A 41 16.51 17.29 -11.70
N GLU A 42 17.83 17.16 -11.84
CA GLU A 42 18.85 17.86 -11.05
C GLU A 42 18.64 17.73 -9.54
N HIS A 43 18.21 16.54 -9.08
CA HIS A 43 17.90 16.28 -7.68
C HIS A 43 18.18 14.82 -7.30
N PRO A 44 18.79 14.55 -6.13
CA PRO A 44 19.04 13.19 -5.68
C PRO A 44 17.74 12.41 -5.41
N ILE A 45 17.81 11.10 -5.65
CA ILE A 45 16.74 10.15 -5.36
C ILE A 45 17.24 9.16 -4.31
N ARG A 46 16.55 9.07 -3.18
CA ARG A 46 16.91 8.14 -2.11
C ARG A 46 16.15 6.83 -2.27
N ILE A 47 16.86 5.74 -2.53
CA ILE A 47 16.26 4.41 -2.47
C ILE A 47 16.10 4.04 -0.99
N ILE A 48 14.86 3.94 -0.52
CA ILE A 48 14.56 3.65 0.88
C ILE A 48 14.22 2.17 1.05
N SER A 49 14.55 1.59 2.20
CA SER A 49 14.12 0.25 2.58
C SER A 49 12.60 0.18 2.83
N GLY A 50 12.01 -1.02 2.78
CA GLY A 50 10.59 -1.20 3.13
C GLY A 50 10.28 -0.80 4.58
N LEU A 51 11.25 -0.91 5.50
CA LEU A 51 11.09 -0.43 6.87
C LEU A 51 11.06 1.10 6.96
N GLU A 52 11.83 1.79 6.12
CA GLU A 52 11.77 3.25 6.03
C GLU A 52 10.47 3.72 5.38
N GLU A 53 10.00 3.03 4.33
CA GLU A 53 8.69 3.26 3.71
C GLU A 53 7.57 3.10 4.74
N ALA A 54 7.59 2.02 5.52
CA ALA A 54 6.64 1.80 6.60
C ALA A 54 6.73 2.88 7.71
N LYS A 55 7.90 3.47 7.97
CA LYS A 55 8.02 4.59 8.93
C LYS A 55 7.30 5.84 8.44
N LEU A 56 7.17 6.06 7.13
CA LEU A 56 6.45 7.20 6.56
C LEU A 56 4.94 7.14 6.86
N ILE A 57 4.40 5.96 7.16
CA ILE A 57 3.01 5.81 7.63
C ILE A 57 2.75 6.64 8.89
N GLN A 58 3.77 6.93 9.72
CA GLN A 58 3.62 7.80 10.90
C GLN A 58 3.24 9.24 10.55
N LEU A 59 3.45 9.68 9.31
CA LEU A 59 3.04 11.00 8.83
C LEU A 59 1.54 11.05 8.51
N HIS A 60 0.83 9.93 8.61
CA HIS A 60 -0.59 9.86 8.36
C HIS A 60 -1.37 10.70 9.39
N PRO A 61 -2.36 11.53 8.99
CA PRO A 61 -3.07 12.44 9.90
C PRO A 61 -3.74 11.75 11.09
N ASP A 62 -4.27 10.53 10.87
CA ASP A 62 -4.90 9.73 11.92
C ASP A 62 -3.92 8.94 12.79
N PHE A 63 -2.62 8.99 12.51
CA PHE A 63 -1.64 8.24 13.27
C PHE A 63 -1.63 8.69 14.75
N GLY A 64 -1.66 7.72 15.67
CA GLY A 64 -1.74 7.98 17.11
C GLY A 64 -3.14 8.28 17.66
N ASN A 65 -4.15 8.50 16.81
CA ASN A 65 -5.53 8.75 17.27
C ASN A 65 -6.33 7.48 17.58
N ASN A 66 -5.75 6.30 17.33
CA ASN A 66 -6.40 5.01 17.53
C ASN A 66 -5.39 3.93 17.96
N ASP A 67 -5.29 3.69 19.26
CA ASP A 67 -4.40 2.68 19.86
C ASP A 67 -4.77 1.23 19.46
N ASP A 68 -5.97 1.03 18.91
CA ASP A 68 -6.50 -0.26 18.45
C ASP A 68 -6.51 -0.40 16.91
N GLY A 69 -5.61 0.33 16.24
CA GLY A 69 -5.40 0.28 14.79
C GLY A 69 -4.18 -0.54 14.35
N MET A 70 -4.34 -1.26 13.23
CA MET A 70 -3.24 -1.73 12.38
C MET A 70 -3.23 -0.89 11.10
N TYR A 71 -2.15 -0.19 10.82
CA TYR A 71 -1.97 0.55 9.58
C TYR A 71 -1.30 -0.36 8.56
N VAL A 72 -1.87 -0.43 7.36
CA VAL A 72 -1.41 -1.31 6.28
C VAL A 72 -1.36 -0.49 4.99
N ASP A 73 -0.19 -0.41 4.37
CA ASP A 73 -0.03 0.13 3.03
C ASP A 73 0.23 -1.02 2.07
N VAL A 74 -0.68 -1.23 1.12
CA VAL A 74 -0.51 -2.24 0.06
C VAL A 74 -0.08 -1.52 -1.21
N GLY A 75 1.23 -1.47 -1.42
CA GLY A 75 1.86 -0.88 -2.59
C GLY A 75 1.88 -1.82 -3.80
N GLY A 76 2.63 -1.41 -4.82
CA GLY A 76 2.84 -2.21 -6.02
C GLY A 76 3.73 -3.43 -5.79
N GLY A 77 4.82 -3.29 -5.02
CA GLY A 77 5.80 -4.36 -4.82
C GLY A 77 5.97 -4.86 -3.38
N SER A 78 5.43 -4.15 -2.40
CA SER A 78 5.51 -4.52 -0.99
C SER A 78 4.26 -4.12 -0.23
N THR A 79 4.12 -4.68 0.96
CA THR A 79 3.07 -4.37 1.92
C THR A 79 3.71 -4.02 3.25
N GLU A 80 3.44 -2.81 3.70
CA GLU A 80 4.01 -2.23 4.91
C GLU A 80 2.98 -2.22 6.03
N PHE A 81 3.43 -2.52 7.24
CA PHE A 81 2.61 -2.59 8.44
C PHE A 81 3.18 -1.71 9.53
N LEU A 82 2.30 -1.05 10.25
CA LEU A 82 2.64 -0.22 11.39
C LEU A 82 1.55 -0.32 12.47
N LEU A 83 1.92 -0.65 13.71
CA LEU A 83 0.98 -0.79 14.83
C LEU A 83 1.69 -0.71 16.19
N PHE A 84 0.95 -0.48 17.26
CA PHE A 84 1.50 -0.49 18.63
C PHE A 84 1.35 -1.85 19.32
N LYS A 85 2.44 -2.34 19.90
CA LYS A 85 2.53 -3.49 20.81
C LYS A 85 3.15 -3.05 22.13
N ASN A 86 2.39 -3.04 23.22
CA ASN A 86 2.85 -2.62 24.55
C ASN A 86 3.52 -1.23 24.52
N ASN A 87 2.85 -0.24 23.94
CA ASN A 87 3.35 1.14 23.72
C ASN A 87 4.64 1.24 22.89
N ARG A 88 5.08 0.16 22.24
CA ARG A 88 6.19 0.17 21.30
C ARG A 88 5.67 0.06 19.88
N LEU A 89 6.22 0.90 19.01
CA LEU A 89 5.92 0.86 17.59
C LEU A 89 6.52 -0.40 16.97
N VAL A 90 5.67 -1.18 16.31
CA VAL A 90 6.07 -2.34 15.52
C VAL A 90 5.88 -1.99 14.06
N ILE A 91 6.96 -2.18 13.30
CA ILE A 91 7.02 -1.89 11.88
C ILE A 91 7.46 -3.16 11.15
N LYS A 92 6.75 -3.53 10.08
CA LYS A 92 7.11 -4.64 9.19
C LYS A 92 6.88 -4.28 7.73
N SER A 93 7.62 -4.94 6.86
CA SER A 93 7.44 -4.87 5.40
C SER A 93 7.62 -6.27 4.85
N PHE A 94 6.74 -6.64 3.92
CA PHE A 94 6.76 -7.93 3.23
C PHE A 94 6.80 -7.69 1.73
N GLN A 95 7.55 -8.53 0.99
CA GLN A 95 7.65 -8.40 -0.47
C GLN A 95 6.42 -9.02 -1.16
N LEU A 96 5.25 -8.48 -0.85
CA LEU A 96 3.94 -8.82 -1.39
C LEU A 96 3.27 -7.52 -1.80
N GLY A 97 2.78 -7.40 -3.03
CA GLY A 97 2.19 -6.16 -3.50
C GLY A 97 1.35 -6.39 -4.75
N ALA A 98 0.51 -5.41 -5.09
CA ALA A 98 -0.48 -5.57 -6.15
C ALA A 98 0.15 -5.95 -7.50
N VAL A 99 1.18 -5.20 -7.93
CA VAL A 99 1.91 -5.44 -9.18
C VAL A 99 2.79 -6.69 -9.08
N ARG A 100 3.45 -6.93 -7.93
CA ARG A 100 4.29 -8.12 -7.74
C ARG A 100 3.47 -9.40 -7.86
N ASN A 101 2.31 -9.45 -7.22
CA ASN A 101 1.42 -10.61 -7.23
C ASN A 101 0.78 -10.79 -8.62
N MET A 102 0.38 -9.69 -9.28
CA MET A 102 -0.09 -9.72 -10.67
C MET A 102 0.94 -10.38 -11.61
N LEU A 103 2.21 -10.00 -11.46
CA LEU A 103 3.31 -10.57 -12.23
C LEU A 103 3.77 -11.95 -11.74
N ARG A 104 3.09 -12.56 -10.76
CA ARG A 104 3.45 -13.84 -10.13
C ARG A 104 4.90 -13.89 -9.63
N LYS A 105 5.40 -12.74 -9.16
CA LYS A 105 6.74 -12.58 -8.58
C LYS A 105 6.74 -12.68 -7.05
N ASP A 106 5.57 -12.93 -6.46
CA ASP A 106 5.43 -13.24 -5.04
C ASP A 106 6.00 -14.63 -4.74
N LYS A 107 6.57 -14.77 -3.56
CA LYS A 107 7.17 -16.04 -3.11
C LYS A 107 6.29 -16.63 -2.02
N ALA A 108 6.00 -17.93 -2.08
CA ALA A 108 5.23 -18.63 -1.04
C ALA A 108 5.81 -18.41 0.36
N ASN A 109 7.14 -18.34 0.49
CA ASN A 109 7.80 -18.04 1.76
C ASN A 109 7.45 -16.65 2.33
N GLU A 110 7.21 -15.64 1.48
CA GLU A 110 6.82 -14.31 1.95
C GLU A 110 5.39 -14.31 2.51
N TRP A 111 4.47 -15.05 1.89
CA TRP A 111 3.12 -15.29 2.44
C TRP A 111 3.17 -16.02 3.78
N ASN A 112 4.01 -17.06 3.90
CA ASN A 112 4.19 -17.78 5.15
C ASN A 112 4.73 -16.87 6.25
N LYS A 113 5.73 -16.02 5.95
CA LYS A 113 6.25 -15.03 6.91
C LYS A 113 5.17 -14.04 7.35
N LEU A 114 4.35 -13.56 6.42
CA LEU A 114 3.24 -12.66 6.73
C LEU A 114 2.26 -13.35 7.67
N GLU A 115 1.83 -14.57 7.36
CA GLU A 115 0.92 -15.34 8.20
C GLU A 115 1.45 -15.55 9.62
N GLN A 116 2.68 -16.05 9.75
CA GLN A 116 3.31 -16.28 11.06
C GLN A 116 3.44 -14.97 11.87
N TRP A 117 3.74 -13.87 11.19
CA TRP A 117 3.79 -12.58 11.85
C TRP A 117 2.41 -12.10 12.29
N LEU A 118 1.37 -12.23 11.47
CA LEU A 118 -0.01 -11.87 11.83
C LEU A 118 -0.50 -12.66 13.06
N LEU A 119 -0.17 -13.96 13.15
CA LEU A 119 -0.53 -14.80 14.30
C LEU A 119 0.14 -14.38 15.62
N THR A 120 1.31 -13.73 15.56
CA THR A 120 2.06 -13.26 16.74
C THR A 120 1.88 -11.76 17.04
N THR A 121 1.12 -11.08 16.17
CA THR A 121 0.81 -9.65 16.27
C THR A 121 -0.33 -9.43 17.27
N PRO A 122 -0.29 -8.36 18.08
CA PRO A 122 -1.39 -8.04 18.97
C PRO A 122 -2.71 -7.95 18.22
N LYS A 123 -3.77 -8.51 18.81
CA LYS A 123 -5.12 -8.41 18.28
C LYS A 123 -5.50 -6.93 18.16
N LYS A 124 -5.89 -6.53 16.95
CA LYS A 124 -6.43 -5.20 16.64
C LYS A 124 -7.86 -5.35 16.12
N LYS A 125 -8.74 -4.40 16.43
CA LYS A 125 -10.11 -4.40 15.88
C LYS A 125 -10.26 -3.57 14.62
N ASN A 126 -9.34 -2.64 14.36
CA ASN A 126 -9.42 -1.74 13.21
C ASN A 126 -8.20 -1.90 12.30
N LEU A 127 -8.44 -1.87 10.99
CA LEU A 127 -7.41 -1.71 9.96
C LEU A 127 -7.56 -0.35 9.30
N VAL A 128 -6.45 0.38 9.19
CA VAL A 128 -6.34 1.61 8.40
C VAL A 128 -5.54 1.29 7.15
N GLY A 129 -6.24 1.18 6.03
CA GLY A 129 -5.65 0.92 4.74
C GLY A 129 -5.13 2.22 4.13
N ILE A 130 -3.90 2.16 3.63
CA ILE A 130 -3.20 3.25 2.98
C ILE A 130 -2.98 2.84 1.51
N GLY A 131 -2.97 3.85 0.65
CA GLY A 131 -2.70 3.69 -0.77
C GLY A 131 -3.93 3.83 -1.67
N GLY A 132 -3.66 3.94 -2.97
CA GLY A 132 -4.70 4.23 -3.97
C GLY A 132 -5.70 3.10 -4.17
N ASN A 133 -5.29 1.84 -4.03
CA ASN A 133 -6.15 0.68 -4.27
C ASN A 133 -7.28 0.59 -3.24
N ILE A 134 -6.95 0.65 -1.95
CA ILE A 134 -7.97 0.58 -0.88
C ILE A 134 -8.89 1.81 -0.89
N ARG A 135 -8.35 3.01 -1.14
CA ARG A 135 -9.15 4.24 -1.33
C ARG A 135 -10.16 4.10 -2.46
N SER A 136 -9.70 3.64 -3.61
CA SER A 136 -10.55 3.52 -4.79
C SER A 136 -11.62 2.45 -4.60
N PHE A 137 -11.25 1.31 -4.00
CA PHE A 137 -12.19 0.25 -3.70
C PHE A 137 -13.26 0.67 -2.69
N LEU A 138 -12.88 1.31 -1.58
CA LEU A 138 -13.87 1.76 -0.61
C LEU A 138 -14.75 2.88 -1.17
N SER A 139 -14.17 3.81 -1.94
CA SER A 139 -14.94 4.84 -2.65
C SER A 139 -15.92 4.24 -3.67
N SER A 140 -15.55 3.14 -4.32
CA SER A 140 -16.41 2.47 -5.30
C SER A 140 -17.62 1.75 -4.70
N ILE A 141 -17.67 1.64 -3.37
CA ILE A 141 -18.82 1.16 -2.61
C ILE A 141 -19.41 2.24 -1.70
N ASP A 142 -19.14 3.51 -2.02
CA ASP A 142 -19.61 4.71 -1.30
C ASP A 142 -19.25 4.70 0.20
N ALA A 143 -18.10 4.12 0.55
CA ALA A 143 -17.64 3.99 1.92
C ALA A 143 -16.25 4.61 2.12
N LYS A 144 -16.03 5.19 3.32
CA LYS A 144 -14.68 5.41 3.84
C LYS A 144 -14.27 4.35 4.87
N THR A 145 -15.25 3.64 5.42
CA THR A 145 -15.09 2.59 6.42
C THR A 145 -16.18 1.56 6.22
N THR A 146 -15.85 0.29 6.36
CA THR A 146 -16.79 -0.83 6.27
C THR A 146 -16.40 -1.93 7.24
N VAL A 147 -17.29 -2.88 7.50
CA VAL A 147 -16.99 -4.07 8.31
C VAL A 147 -16.35 -5.15 7.45
N LYS A 148 -15.59 -6.05 8.09
CA LYS A 148 -14.86 -7.15 7.42
C LYS A 148 -15.73 -7.94 6.42
N ASN A 149 -16.94 -8.32 6.80
CA ASN A 149 -17.80 -9.15 5.95
C ASN A 149 -18.32 -8.41 4.72
N GLU A 150 -18.65 -7.13 4.86
CA GLU A 150 -19.05 -6.27 3.75
C GLU A 150 -17.88 -6.03 2.79
N PHE A 151 -16.67 -5.79 3.33
CA PHE A 151 -15.45 -5.68 2.54
C PHE A 151 -15.24 -6.92 1.67
N ILE A 152 -15.27 -8.12 2.27
CA ILE A 152 -15.06 -9.39 1.56
C ILE A 152 -16.15 -9.57 0.49
N SER A 153 -17.42 -9.35 0.84
CA SER A 153 -18.54 -9.47 -0.11
C SER A 153 -18.40 -8.52 -1.30
N ALA A 154 -18.06 -7.25 -1.05
CA ALA A 154 -17.84 -6.26 -2.10
C ALA A 154 -16.65 -6.62 -2.98
N LYS A 155 -15.55 -7.11 -2.39
CA LYS A 155 -14.36 -7.55 -3.12
C LYS A 155 -14.69 -8.75 -4.01
N ASP A 156 -15.50 -9.70 -3.53
CA ASP A 156 -15.89 -10.86 -4.32
C ASP A 156 -16.83 -10.50 -5.48
N LYS A 157 -17.65 -9.45 -5.32
CA LYS A 157 -18.42 -8.87 -6.43
C LYS A 157 -17.50 -8.22 -7.46
N LEU A 158 -16.51 -7.44 -7.01
CA LEU A 158 -15.53 -6.79 -7.87
C LEU A 158 -14.74 -7.80 -8.71
N ASN A 159 -14.29 -8.90 -8.07
CA ASN A 159 -13.47 -9.93 -8.69
C ASN A 159 -14.21 -10.73 -9.80
N LYS A 160 -15.55 -10.64 -9.86
CA LYS A 160 -16.35 -11.25 -10.93
C LYS A 160 -16.44 -10.38 -12.17
N LEU A 161 -16.06 -9.12 -12.08
CA LEU A 161 -16.10 -8.20 -13.20
C LEU A 161 -14.87 -8.37 -14.08
N THR A 162 -15.09 -8.21 -15.37
CA THR A 162 -14.03 -8.04 -16.36
C THR A 162 -13.29 -6.72 -16.16
N TYR A 163 -12.12 -6.60 -16.78
CA TYR A 163 -11.33 -5.37 -16.81
C TYR A 163 -12.15 -4.16 -17.27
N GLU A 164 -12.88 -4.28 -18.39
CA GLU A 164 -13.71 -3.21 -18.94
C GLU A 164 -14.86 -2.84 -18.02
N GLU A 165 -15.52 -3.83 -17.39
CA GLU A 165 -16.59 -3.57 -16.43
C GLU A 165 -16.10 -2.81 -15.20
N LYS A 166 -14.89 -3.08 -14.72
CA LYS A 166 -14.30 -2.33 -13.60
C LYS A 166 -14.06 -0.87 -13.94
N ILE A 167 -13.64 -0.59 -15.17
CA ILE A 167 -13.44 0.79 -15.64
C ILE A 167 -14.81 1.48 -15.79
N ASN A 168 -15.75 0.83 -16.49
CA ASN A 168 -17.03 1.45 -16.84
C ASN A 168 -17.98 1.59 -15.64
N THR A 169 -17.95 0.64 -14.70
CA THR A 169 -18.86 0.64 -13.53
C THR A 169 -18.30 1.46 -12.38
N TYR A 170 -17.00 1.36 -12.11
CA TYR A 170 -16.39 1.96 -10.91
C TYR A 170 -15.42 3.11 -11.22
N GLY A 171 -15.24 3.47 -12.49
CA GLY A 171 -14.39 4.59 -12.89
C GLY A 171 -12.90 4.38 -12.58
N PHE A 172 -12.45 3.13 -12.47
CA PHE A 172 -11.04 2.83 -12.23
C PHE A 172 -10.19 3.23 -13.43
N SER A 173 -9.00 3.76 -13.17
CA SER A 173 -8.00 3.92 -14.23
C SER A 173 -7.57 2.55 -14.76
N LYS A 174 -7.09 2.51 -16.01
CA LYS A 174 -6.57 1.31 -16.65
C LYS A 174 -5.60 0.53 -15.77
N ASP A 175 -4.55 1.21 -15.30
CA ASP A 175 -3.53 0.62 -14.43
C ASP A 175 -4.11 0.05 -13.13
N ARG A 176 -5.22 0.63 -12.64
CA ARG A 176 -5.87 0.18 -11.40
C ARG A 176 -6.73 -1.05 -11.64
N ALA A 177 -7.50 -1.06 -12.73
CA ALA A 177 -8.32 -2.21 -13.10
C ALA A 177 -7.49 -3.49 -13.26
N ASP A 178 -6.22 -3.37 -13.68
CA ASP A 178 -5.26 -4.48 -13.78
C ASP A 178 -4.82 -5.05 -12.41
N VAL A 179 -4.61 -4.19 -11.41
CA VAL A 179 -3.91 -4.57 -10.17
C VAL A 179 -4.80 -4.68 -8.93
N ILE A 180 -6.02 -4.12 -8.97
CA ILE A 180 -6.83 -3.92 -7.78
C ILE A 180 -7.22 -5.24 -7.08
N ASP A 181 -7.53 -6.30 -7.82
CA ASP A 181 -7.88 -7.60 -7.20
C ASP A 181 -6.70 -8.17 -6.41
N TYR A 182 -5.49 -8.01 -6.94
CA TYR A 182 -4.26 -8.46 -6.29
C TYR A 182 -4.00 -7.68 -5.00
N ALA A 183 -4.24 -6.36 -5.00
CA ALA A 183 -4.18 -5.57 -3.78
C ALA A 183 -5.22 -6.04 -2.75
N LEU A 184 -6.47 -6.25 -3.18
CA LEU A 184 -7.57 -6.62 -2.28
C LEU A 184 -7.42 -8.04 -1.73
N SER A 185 -6.82 -8.96 -2.48
CA SER A 185 -6.49 -10.31 -1.97
C SER A 185 -5.49 -10.29 -0.81
N ILE A 186 -4.54 -9.34 -0.80
CA ILE A 186 -3.64 -9.14 0.34
C ILE A 186 -4.43 -8.64 1.55
N TYR A 187 -5.33 -7.67 1.37
CA TYR A 187 -6.21 -7.21 2.44
C TYR A 187 -7.09 -8.34 2.99
N GLU A 188 -7.73 -9.12 2.13
CA GLU A 188 -8.53 -10.29 2.51
C GLU A 188 -7.69 -11.31 3.29
N PHE A 189 -6.46 -11.59 2.85
CA PHE A 189 -5.55 -12.49 3.53
C PHE A 189 -5.29 -12.04 4.98
N ILE A 190 -5.04 -10.74 5.18
CA ILE A 190 -4.82 -10.12 6.49
C ILE A 190 -6.10 -10.21 7.34
N LEU A 191 -7.24 -9.82 6.77
CA LEU A 191 -8.53 -9.82 7.48
C LEU A 191 -8.91 -11.22 7.95
N ASN A 192 -8.66 -12.26 7.14
CA ASN A 192 -8.98 -13.64 7.47
C ASN A 192 -8.10 -14.24 8.57
N ARG A 193 -6.96 -13.62 8.90
CA ARG A 193 -5.99 -14.10 9.88
C ARG A 193 -5.87 -13.21 11.12
N THR A 194 -6.76 -12.23 11.24
CA THR A 194 -6.75 -11.25 12.33
C THR A 194 -8.14 -11.07 12.92
N ASP A 195 -8.18 -10.45 14.10
CA ASP A 195 -9.41 -10.09 14.81
C ASP A 195 -10.05 -8.78 14.30
N ILE A 196 -9.60 -8.27 13.15
CA ILE A 196 -10.05 -7.01 12.57
C ILE A 196 -11.53 -7.11 12.23
N LYS A 197 -12.31 -6.15 12.73
CA LYS A 197 -13.75 -6.02 12.51
C LYS A 197 -14.10 -4.94 11.51
N LYS A 198 -13.31 -3.86 11.48
CA LYS A 198 -13.53 -2.69 10.62
C LYS A 198 -12.28 -2.37 9.83
N ILE A 199 -12.48 -1.98 8.57
CA ILE A 199 -11.44 -1.50 7.69
C ILE A 199 -11.85 -0.12 7.17
N LYS A 200 -10.91 0.82 7.19
CA LYS A 200 -11.10 2.17 6.64
C LYS A 200 -9.99 2.52 5.66
N SER A 201 -10.30 3.35 4.68
CA SER A 201 -9.30 4.09 3.91
C SER A 201 -9.25 5.52 4.42
N ASN A 202 -8.09 6.14 4.30
CA ASN A 202 -7.95 7.59 4.34
C ASN A 202 -8.10 8.17 2.95
#